data_AF-A0A178W0C1-F1
#
_entry.id   AF-A0A178W0C1-F1
#
_cell.length_a   1.000
_cell.length_b   1.000
_cell.length_c   1.000
_cell.angle_alpha   90.00
_cell.angle_beta   90.00
_cell.angle_gamma   90.00
#
_symmetry.space_group_name_H-M   'P 1'
#
loop_
_entity.id
_entity.type
_entity.pdbx_description
1 polymer ?
#
loop_
_entity_poly.entity_id
_entity_poly.type
_entity_poly.pdbx_seq_one_letter_code
_entity_poly.pdbx_strand_id
1 'polypeptide(L)' 'MLEILGDCKRTGCTFLVGGRNVDGVFKVLEDVDIPEEIIDMFISIPADIFRMDISSTEIRKKQGGGTN' A
#
# COMPACT_ATOMS: atom_id res chain seq x y z
N MET A 1 11.22 3.47 -12.96
CA MET A 1 10.00 3.33 -12.12
C MET A 1 8.90 4.27 -12.60
N LEU A 2 9.15 5.58 -12.67
CA LEU A 2 8.18 6.56 -13.19
C LEU A 2 7.72 6.24 -14.63
N GLU A 3 8.63 5.87 -15.53
CA GLU A 3 8.31 5.45 -16.90
C GLU A 3 7.31 4.27 -16.91
N ILE A 4 7.60 3.20 -16.17
CA ILE A 4 6.74 2.01 -16.08
C ILE A 4 5.36 2.36 -15.51
N LEU A 5 5.30 3.19 -14.46
CA LEU A 5 4.03 3.64 -13.89
C LEU A 5 3.27 4.55 -14.87
N GLY A 6 3.98 5.37 -15.64
CA GLY A 6 3.42 6.14 -16.76
C GLY A 6 2.84 5.24 -17.85
N ASP A 7 3.46 4.10 -18.14
CA ASP A 7 2.92 3.10 -19.08
C ASP A 7 1.62 2.49 -18.53
N CYS A 8 1.59 2.14 -17.24
CA CYS A 8 0.36 1.70 -16.56
C CYS A 8 -0.74 2.78 -16.59
N LYS A 9 -0.38 4.06 -16.46
CA LYS A 9 -1.35 5.17 -16.61
C LYS A 9 -2.01 5.14 -17.98
N ARG A 10 -1.21 4.95 -19.03
CA ARG A 10 -1.68 4.92 -20.42
C ARG A 10 -2.58 3.72 -20.72
N THR A 11 -2.51 2.65 -19.93
CA THR A 11 -3.44 1.52 -20.04
C THR A 11 -4.74 1.71 -19.24
N GLY A 12 -4.89 2.83 -18.51
CA GLY A 12 -6.04 3.09 -17.64
C GLY A 12 -5.96 2.36 -16.30
N CYS A 13 -4.76 1.98 -15.86
CA CYS A 13 -4.56 1.32 -14.57
C CYS A 13 -4.82 2.28 -13.40
N THR A 14 -5.45 1.77 -12.35
CA THR A 14 -5.69 2.48 -11.09
C THR A 14 -5.25 1.61 -9.93
N PHE A 15 -4.57 2.22 -8.96
CA PHE A 15 -4.09 1.57 -7.75
C PHE A 15 -4.95 1.99 -6.56
N LEU A 16 -5.60 1.03 -5.93
CA LEU A 16 -6.25 1.24 -4.63
C LEU A 16 -5.22 1.01 -3.52
N VAL A 17 -5.04 2.00 -2.65
CA VAL A 17 -3.98 2.01 -1.64
C VAL A 17 -4.61 1.97 -0.25
N GLY A 18 -4.50 0.82 0.40
CA GLY A 18 -4.85 0.68 1.81
C GLY A 18 -3.71 1.15 2.71
N GLY A 19 -4.04 1.85 3.80
CA GLY A 19 -3.04 2.27 4.77
C GLY A 19 -2.37 1.10 5.50
N ARG A 20 -1.14 1.30 5.98
CA ARG A 20 -0.35 0.28 6.67
C ARG A 20 0.37 0.86 7.87
N ASN A 21 0.47 0.07 8.94
CA ASN A 21 1.35 0.40 10.07
C ASN A 21 2.82 0.13 9.69
N VAL A 22 3.65 1.17 9.75
CA VAL A 22 5.10 1.14 9.55
C VAL A 22 5.74 1.75 10.79
N ASP A 23 6.55 0.97 11.51
CA ASP A 23 7.27 1.39 12.72
C ASP A 23 6.38 2.08 13.79
N GLY A 24 5.13 1.60 13.93
CA GLY A 24 4.17 2.11 14.91
C GLY A 24 3.33 3.28 14.40
N VAL A 25 3.62 3.81 13.22
CA VAL A 25 2.87 4.91 12.59
C VAL A 25 2.00 4.35 11.47
N PHE A 26 0.70 4.64 11.51
CA PHE A 26 -0.19 4.29 10.42
C PHE A 26 0.01 5.28 9.27
N LYS A 27 0.41 4.76 8.10
CA LYS A 27 0.70 5.52 6.90
C LYS A 27 -0.38 5.30 5.86
N VAL A 28 -0.86 6.38 5.25
CA VAL A 28 -1.83 6.40 4.15
C VAL A 28 -1.20 6.93 2.86
N LEU A 29 -1.96 6.97 1.77
CA LEU A 29 -1.45 7.45 0.47
C LEU A 29 -0.89 8.87 0.56
N GLU A 30 -1.53 9.71 1.36
CA GLU A 30 -1.17 11.12 1.60
C GLU A 30 0.18 11.28 2.31
N ASP A 31 0.70 10.23 2.95
CA ASP A 31 2.02 10.22 3.59
C ASP A 31 3.16 9.83 2.62
N VAL A 32 2.85 9.56 1.35
CA VAL A 32 3.82 9.10 0.34
C VAL A 32 4.08 10.22 -0.67
N ASP A 33 5.36 10.54 -0.88
CA ASP A 33 5.78 11.48 -1.91
C ASP A 33 5.64 10.83 -3.31
N ILE A 34 4.55 11.16 -4.01
CA ILE A 34 4.25 10.67 -5.36
C ILE A 34 4.38 11.81 -6.37
N PRO A 35 5.07 11.60 -7.51
CA PRO A 35 5.15 12.59 -8.57
C PRO A 35 3.77 12.97 -9.14
N GLU A 36 3.56 14.26 -9.42
CA GLU A 36 2.29 14.79 -9.91
C GLU A 36 1.84 14.13 -11.22
N GLU A 37 2.76 13.64 -12.05
CA GLU A 37 2.44 13.04 -13.34
C GLU A 37 1.66 11.72 -13.20
N ILE A 38 1.70 11.07 -12.03
CA ILE A 38 1.10 9.76 -11.78
C ILE A 38 0.20 9.72 -10.55
N ILE A 39 0.11 10.81 -9.76
CA ILE A 39 -0.62 10.82 -8.48
C ILE A 39 -2.12 10.50 -8.65
N ASP A 40 -2.71 10.89 -9.77
CA ASP A 40 -4.10 10.62 -10.14
C ASP A 40 -4.42 9.13 -10.39
N MET A 41 -3.40 8.28 -10.52
CA MET A 41 -3.58 6.84 -10.62
C MET A 41 -3.87 6.17 -9.27
N PHE A 42 -3.61 6.86 -8.16
CA PHE A 42 -3.68 6.29 -6.83
C PHE A 42 -4.91 6.81 -6.08
N ILE A 43 -5.67 5.89 -5.50
CA ILE A 43 -6.85 6.20 -4.71
C ILE A 43 -6.65 5.62 -3.31
N SER A 44 -6.63 6.48 -2.30
CA SER A 44 -6.54 6.09 -0.90
C SER A 44 -7.83 5.39 -0.47
N ILE A 45 -7.71 4.25 0.20
CA ILE A 45 -8.84 3.62 0.88
C ILE A 45 -8.88 4.17 2.31
N PRO A 46 -10.00 4.79 2.75
CA PRO A 46 -10.11 5.35 4.09
C PRO A 46 -9.81 4.31 5.19
N ALA A 47 -9.06 4.74 6.22
CA ALA A 47 -8.62 3.85 7.29
C ALA A 47 -9.78 3.28 8.13
N ASP A 48 -10.88 4.01 8.23
CA ASP A 48 -12.12 3.57 8.88
C ASP A 48 -12.84 2.46 8.10
N ILE A 49 -12.62 2.38 6.78
CA ILE A 49 -13.16 1.33 5.91
C ILE A 49 -12.20 0.14 5.83
N PHE A 50 -10.89 0.41 5.77
CA PHE A 50 -9.87 -0.61 5.57
C PHE A 50 -8.61 -0.33 6.38
N ARG A 51 -8.60 -0.84 7.61
CA ARG A 51 -7.40 -0.90 8.46
C ARG A 51 -7.13 -2.34 8.88
N MET A 52 -6.00 -2.87 8.42
CA MET A 52 -5.46 -4.15 8.90
C MET A 52 -4.18 -3.89 9.69
N ASP A 53 -4.28 -3.97 11.02
CA ASP A 53 -3.13 -3.87 11.93
C ASP A 53 -2.28 -5.17 11.96
N ILE A 54 -2.61 -6.15 11.12
CA ILE A 54 -1.92 -7.44 11.04
C ILE A 54 -1.33 -7.66 9.65
N SER A 55 -0.06 -8.07 9.58
CA SER A 55 0.60 -8.42 8.31
C SER A 55 0.63 -9.93 8.08
N SER A 56 0.70 -10.37 6.82
CA SER A 56 0.84 -11.80 6.49
C SER A 56 2.13 -12.41 7.05
N THR A 57 3.18 -11.62 7.23
CA THR A 57 4.41 -12.06 7.91
C THR A 57 4.15 -12.36 9.39
N GLU A 58 3.41 -11.49 10.07
CA GLU A 58 2.99 -11.72 11.46
C GLU A 58 2.02 -12.91 11.57
N ILE A 59 1.12 -13.09 10.61
CA ILE A 59 0.24 -14.27 10.55
C ILE A 59 1.06 -15.55 10.40
N ARG A 60 2.03 -15.60 9.48
CA ARG A 60 2.90 -16.78 9.28
C ARG A 60 3.76 -17.08 10.51
N LYS A 61 4.29 -16.04 11.18
CA LYS A 61 5.00 -16.21 12.46
C LYS A 61 4.08 -16.83 13.52
N LYS A 62 2.84 -16.36 13.63
CA LYS A 62 1.84 -16.89 14.58
C LYS A 62 1.36 -18.31 14.25
N GLN A 63 1.32 -18.68 12.96
CA GLN A 63 0.77 -19.95 12.49
C GLN A 63 1.79 -21.10 12.33
N GLY A 64 3.08 -20.90 12.65
CA GLY A 64 4.04 -22.01 12.75
C GLY A 64 5.07 -22.13 11.62
N GLY A 65 5.55 -21.00 11.08
CA GLY A 65 6.70 -20.99 10.15
C GLY A 65 8.09 -20.92 10.81
N GLY A 66 8.20 -21.20 12.11
CA GLY A 66 9.46 -21.30 12.84
C GLY A 66 9.66 -22.72 13.33
N THR A 67 10.13 -23.61 12.47
CA THR A 67 10.75 -24.86 12.94
C THR A 67 12.01 -24.50 13.72
N ASN A 68 12.06 -25.06 14.93
CA ASN A 68 13.22 -25.21 15.79
C ASN A 68 14.43 -25.78 15.04
#